data_AF-A0A959GEN2-F1
#
_entry.id   AF-A0A959GEN2-F1
#
_cell.length_a   1.000
_cell.length_b   1.000
_cell.length_c   1.000
_cell.angle_alpha   90.00
_cell.angle_beta   90.00
_cell.angle_gamma   90.00
#
_symmetry.space_group_name_H-M   'P 1'
#
loop_
_entity.id
_entity.type
_entity.pdbx_description
1 polymer ?
#
loop_
_entity_poly.entity_id
_entity_poly.type
_entity_poly.pdbx_seq_one_letter_code
_entity_poly.pdbx_strand_id
1 'polypeptide(L)'
;MAPAWPLLVVRGLAPALKMNTKPDFENGLAHYFLKDFAEAARSFEKVLQSDPEDKIARNYLLNCQAFLERGVPEAWPGIEVMGRK
;
A
#
# COMPACT_ATOMS: atom_id res chain seq x y z
N MET A 1 -17.37 9.65 -13.77
CA MET A 1 -16.19 10.53 -13.59
C MET A 1 -15.37 9.95 -12.45
N ALA A 2 -14.47 9.03 -12.76
CA ALA A 2 -13.54 8.47 -11.79
C ALA A 2 -12.39 9.47 -11.58
N PRO A 3 -11.87 9.67 -10.35
CA PRO A 3 -10.77 10.58 -10.14
C PRO A 3 -9.57 10.10 -10.94
N ALA A 4 -9.00 11.00 -11.74
CA ALA A 4 -7.71 10.79 -12.39
C ALA A 4 -6.69 10.52 -11.29
N TRP A 5 -6.35 9.25 -11.11
CA TRP A 5 -5.31 8.82 -10.19
C TRP A 5 -4.04 9.65 -10.44
N PRO A 6 -3.34 10.11 -9.40
CA PRO A 6 -2.15 10.92 -9.57
C PRO A 6 -1.03 10.05 -10.12
N LEU A 7 -0.77 10.19 -11.42
CA LEU A 7 0.29 9.53 -12.20
C LEU A 7 1.74 9.84 -11.71
N LEU A 8 1.91 10.37 -10.50
CA LEU A 8 3.19 10.83 -9.96
C LEU A 8 3.65 10.13 -8.67
N VAL A 9 2.80 9.36 -7.96
CA VAL A 9 3.23 8.73 -6.69
C VAL A 9 3.97 7.39 -6.87
N VAL A 10 3.82 6.72 -8.02
CA VAL A 10 4.30 5.32 -8.18
C VAL A 10 5.69 5.21 -8.82
N ARG A 11 6.34 6.33 -9.19
CA ARG A 11 7.57 6.29 -10.00
C ARG A 11 8.86 5.95 -9.23
N GLY A 12 8.77 5.59 -7.95
CA GLY A 12 9.94 5.36 -7.08
C GLY A 12 9.97 4.03 -6.29
N LEU A 13 8.93 3.18 -6.34
CA LEU A 13 8.87 1.93 -5.56
C LEU A 13 9.21 0.67 -6.40
N ALA A 14 9.66 0.84 -7.64
CA ALA A 14 9.62 -0.19 -8.67
C ALA A 14 10.89 -1.07 -8.90
N PRO A 15 11.74 -1.44 -7.92
CA PRO A 15 12.71 -2.51 -8.21
C PRO A 15 12.17 -3.94 -8.07
N ALA A 16 10.97 -4.20 -7.52
CA ALA A 16 10.61 -5.58 -7.14
C ALA A 16 9.15 -6.04 -7.34
N LEU A 17 8.25 -5.19 -7.83
CA LEU A 17 6.88 -5.66 -8.12
C LEU A 17 6.88 -6.50 -9.40
N LYS A 18 6.83 -7.83 -9.23
CA LYS A 18 6.57 -8.78 -10.33
C LYS A 18 5.27 -8.35 -11.02
N MET A 19 5.25 -8.35 -12.35
CA MET A 19 4.11 -7.83 -13.13
C MET A 19 2.75 -8.46 -12.76
N ASN A 20 2.75 -9.64 -12.13
CA ASN A 20 1.54 -10.35 -11.74
C ASN A 20 0.87 -9.83 -10.47
N THR A 21 1.60 -9.22 -9.53
CA THR A 21 1.05 -8.72 -8.24
C THR A 21 0.78 -7.22 -8.25
N LYS A 22 1.16 -6.55 -9.34
CA LYS A 22 1.03 -5.10 -9.51
C LYS A 22 -0.40 -4.56 -9.27
N PRO A 23 -1.48 -5.19 -9.79
CA PRO A 23 -2.83 -4.67 -9.59
C PRO A 23 -3.28 -4.71 -8.13
N ASP A 24 -3.02 -5.83 -7.44
CA ASP A 24 -3.39 -5.99 -6.04
C ASP A 24 -2.60 -5.03 -5.14
N PHE A 25 -1.31 -4.82 -5.44
CA PHE A 25 -0.49 -3.88 -4.69
C PHE A 25 -0.95 -2.43 -4.87
N GLU A 26 -1.27 -2.01 -6.10
CA GLU A 26 -1.78 -0.67 -6.38
C GLU A 26 -3.15 -0.43 -5.72
N ASN A 27 -4.04 -1.44 -5.74
CA ASN A 27 -5.31 -1.40 -5.01
C ASN A 27 -5.08 -1.29 -3.50
N GLY A 28 -4.12 -2.05 -2.95
CA GLY A 28 -3.76 -1.99 -1.53
C GLY A 28 -3.32 -0.59 -1.14
N LEU A 29 -2.48 0.05 -1.95
CA LEU A 29 -2.09 1.45 -1.75
C LEU A 29 -3.29 2.41 -1.83
N ALA A 30 -4.22 2.20 -2.77
CA ALA A 30 -5.44 3.00 -2.88
C ALA A 30 -6.20 3.07 -1.56
N HIS A 31 -6.57 1.90 -1.06
CA HIS A 31 -7.33 1.76 0.18
C HIS A 31 -6.51 2.26 1.37
N TYR A 32 -5.20 2.00 1.38
CA TYR A 32 -4.30 2.46 2.44
C TYR A 32 -4.29 3.99 2.56
N PHE A 33 -4.20 4.72 1.44
CA PHE A 33 -4.25 6.18 1.44
C PHE A 33 -5.64 6.74 1.75
N LEU A 34 -6.70 6.00 1.43
CA LEU A 34 -8.07 6.30 1.84
C LEU A 34 -8.36 5.98 3.32
N LYS A 35 -7.36 5.48 4.07
CA LYS A 35 -7.49 4.97 5.45
C LYS A 35 -8.46 3.79 5.59
N ASP A 36 -8.75 3.13 4.48
CA ASP A 36 -9.50 1.88 4.44
C ASP A 36 -8.52 0.71 4.64
N PHE A 37 -8.03 0.58 5.87
CA PHE A 37 -6.99 -0.41 6.19
C PHE A 37 -7.49 -1.86 6.08
N ALA A 38 -8.80 -2.08 6.15
CA ALA A 38 -9.39 -3.40 5.99
C ALA A 38 -9.26 -3.89 4.54
N GLU A 39 -9.67 -3.10 3.55
CA GLU A 39 -9.50 -3.47 2.15
C GLU A 39 -8.03 -3.42 1.73
N ALA A 40 -7.26 -2.48 2.25
CA ALA A 40 -5.82 -2.42 2.00
C ALA A 40 -5.10 -3.70 2.45
N ALA A 41 -5.39 -4.19 3.66
CA ALA A 41 -4.85 -5.44 4.17
C ALA A 41 -5.14 -6.62 3.24
N ARG A 42 -6.39 -6.79 2.80
CA ARG A 42 -6.79 -7.88 1.88
C ARG A 42 -6.02 -7.82 0.57
N SER A 43 -5.82 -6.63 0.02
CA SER A 43 -5.01 -6.44 -1.19
C SER A 43 -3.56 -6.84 -0.99
N PHE A 44 -2.91 -6.45 0.12
CA PHE A 44 -1.53 -6.85 0.40
C PHE A 44 -1.39 -8.34 0.73
N GLU A 45 -2.40 -8.97 1.33
CA GLU A 45 -2.44 -10.43 1.52
C GLU A 45 -2.42 -11.17 0.19
N LYS A 46 -3.16 -10.71 -0.83
CA LYS A 46 -3.13 -11.30 -2.18
C LYS A 46 -1.75 -11.17 -2.84
N VAL A 47 -1.09 -10.02 -2.65
CA VAL A 47 0.29 -9.83 -3.11
C VAL A 47 1.21 -10.86 -2.46
N LEU A 48 1.11 -11.05 -1.15
CA LEU A 48 1.94 -12.00 -0.39
C LEU A 48 1.59 -13.47 -0.66
N GLN A 49 0.37 -13.79 -1.08
CA GLN A 49 0.02 -15.14 -1.55
C GLN A 49 0.77 -15.48 -2.85
N SER A 50 0.96 -14.50 -3.72
CA SER A 50 1.67 -14.66 -4.98
C SER A 50 3.19 -14.48 -4.85
N ASP A 51 3.62 -13.61 -3.94
CA ASP A 51 5.02 -13.33 -3.63
C ASP A 51 5.25 -13.22 -2.11
N PRO A 52 5.42 -14.36 -1.40
CA PRO A 52 5.57 -14.37 0.06
C PRO A 52 6.81 -13.60 0.56
N GLU A 53 7.79 -13.38 -0.31
CA GLU A 53 9.04 -12.67 -0.01
C GLU A 53 8.95 -11.15 -0.23
N ASP A 54 7.81 -10.63 -0.70
CA ASP A 54 7.61 -9.19 -0.88
C ASP A 54 7.60 -8.45 0.48
N LYS A 55 8.76 -7.94 0.85
CA LYS A 55 8.97 -7.19 2.10
C LYS A 55 8.16 -5.90 2.13
N ILE A 56 7.88 -5.28 0.98
CA ILE A 56 7.15 -4.03 0.92
C ILE A 56 5.68 -4.32 1.23
N ALA A 57 5.06 -5.30 0.55
CA ALA A 57 3.68 -5.71 0.81
C ALA A 57 3.48 -6.15 2.27
N ARG A 58 4.44 -6.88 2.83
CA ARG A 58 4.43 -7.27 4.26
C ARG A 58 4.44 -6.07 5.20
N ASN A 59 5.27 -5.07 4.96
CA ASN A 59 5.32 -3.88 5.78
C ASN A 59 4.00 -3.09 5.74
N TYR A 60 3.40 -2.96 4.55
CA TYR A 60 2.09 -2.32 4.44
C TYR A 60 0.99 -3.10 5.15
N LEU A 61 0.97 -4.43 5.03
CA LEU A 61 0.01 -5.28 5.75
C LEU A 61 0.13 -5.12 7.28
N LEU A 62 1.35 -5.14 7.82
CA LEU A 62 1.61 -4.93 9.25
C LEU A 62 1.10 -3.56 9.72
N ASN A 63 1.31 -2.52 8.92
CA ASN A 63 0.78 -1.20 9.23
C ASN A 63 -0.74 -1.18 9.23
N CYS A 64 -1.39 -1.80 8.22
CA CYS A 64 -2.85 -1.92 8.20
C CYS A 64 -3.38 -2.59 9.47
N GLN A 65 -2.79 -3.72 9.87
CA GLN A 65 -3.20 -4.45 11.07
C GLN A 65 -3.03 -3.59 12.33
N ALA A 66 -1.89 -2.90 12.47
CA ALA A 66 -1.66 -2.01 13.59
C ALA A 66 -2.70 -0.87 13.66
N PHE A 67 -3.08 -0.28 12.52
CA PHE A 67 -4.10 0.77 12.46
C PHE A 67 -5.52 0.25 12.70
N LEU A 68 -5.85 -0.97 12.29
CA LEU A 68 -7.13 -1.59 12.59
C LEU A 68 -7.28 -1.90 14.08
N GLU A 69 -6.20 -2.33 14.74
CA GLU A 69 -6.21 -2.65 16.17
C GLU A 69 -6.16 -1.41 17.08
N ARG A 70 -5.28 -0.46 16.76
CA ARG A 70 -4.94 0.66 17.65
C ARG A 70 -5.52 1.99 17.20
N GLY A 71 -6.17 2.02 16.03
CA GLY A 71 -6.57 3.24 15.34
C GLY A 71 -5.40 3.92 14.63
N VAL A 72 -5.73 4.88 13.77
CA VAL A 72 -4.73 5.72 13.10
C VAL A 72 -4.29 6.82 14.07
N PRO A 73 -2.98 6.98 14.34
CA PRO A 73 -2.50 8.14 15.09
C PRO A 73 -2.95 9.44 14.42
N GLU A 74 -3.36 10.43 15.20
CA GLU A 74 -3.79 11.74 14.69
C GLU A 74 -2.67 12.44 13.90
N ALA A 75 -1.43 12.22 14.31
CA ALA A 75 -0.21 12.69 13.65
C ALA A 75 0.33 11.72 12.58
N TRP A 76 -0.50 10.82 12.03
CA TRP A 76 -0.05 9.95 10.95
C TRP A 76 0.31 10.79 9.73
N PRO A 77 1.59 10.85 9.32
CA PRO A 77 2.04 11.75 8.27
C PRO A 77 1.49 11.39 6.88
N GLY A 78 0.71 10.31 6.77
CA GLY A 78 0.54 9.58 5.52
C GLY A 78 1.88 8.98 5.08
N ILE A 79 1.87 8.05 4.14
CA ILE A 79 3.12 7.64 3.48
C ILE A 79 3.52 8.82 2.56
N GLU A 80 4.14 9.85 3.13
CA GLU A 80 4.99 10.76 2.36
C GLU A 80 6.31 10.03 2.06
N VAL A 81 6.25 9.01 1.20
CA VAL A 81 7.44 8.60 0.44
C VAL A 81 7.52 9.54 -0.76
N MET A 82 7.64 10.84 -0.48
CA MET A 82 8.25 11.76 -1.43
C MET A 82 9.74 11.44 -1.40
N GLY A 83 10.20 10.78 -2.47
CA GLY A 83 11.62 10.59 -2.75
C GLY A 83 12.35 11.91 -2.57
N ARG A 84 13.08 12.03 -1.47
CA ARG A 84 13.86 13.23 -1.20
C ARG A 84 15.26 13.02 -1.77
N LYS A 85 15.36 13.48 -3.01
CA LYS A 85 16.52 14.06 -3.72
C LYS A 85 17.71 13.17 -4.04
#